data_AF-A0A957YTJ8-F1
#
_entry.id   AF-A0A957YTJ8-F1
#
_cell.length_a   1.000
_cell.length_b   1.000
_cell.length_c   1.000
_cell.angle_alpha   90.00
_cell.angle_beta   90.00
_cell.angle_gamma   90.00
#
_symmetry.space_group_name_H-M   'P 1'
#
loop_
_entity.id
_entity.type
_entity.pdbx_description
1 polymer ?
#
loop_
_entity_poly.entity_id
_entity_poly.type
_entity_poly.pdbx_seq_one_letter_code
_entity_poly.pdbx_strand_id
1 'polypeptide(L)'
;LADAQPQWSPQSAMTVVMASRGYPGEYESGVEITGIADAAARDCLVFHAGTKWMDDRLVTAGGRVLAVTALGASLRMAAVNAYHGVKQIHFNGAHYRKDIAHQYRSF
;
A
#
# COMPACT_ATOMS: atom_id res chain seq x y z
N LEU A 1 -4.68 6.56 27.45
CA LEU A 1 -5.38 5.88 26.34
C LEU A 1 -6.46 4.90 26.82
N ALA A 2 -6.40 4.34 28.04
CA ALA A 2 -7.35 3.34 28.52
C ALA A 2 -8.83 3.79 28.52
N ASP A 3 -9.07 5.10 28.68
CA ASP A 3 -10.43 5.66 28.78
C ASP A 3 -10.93 6.33 27.48
N ALA A 4 -10.15 6.27 26.39
CA ALA A 4 -10.54 6.87 25.12
C ALA A 4 -11.54 5.95 24.38
N GLN A 5 -12.73 6.46 24.09
CA GLN A 5 -13.73 5.74 23.29
C GLN A 5 -13.36 5.81 21.79
N PRO A 6 -13.14 4.68 21.11
CA PRO A 6 -12.84 4.69 19.68
C PRO A 6 -14.06 5.16 18.89
N GLN A 7 -13.84 6.13 18.00
CA GLN A 7 -14.84 6.57 17.04
C GLN A 7 -14.57 5.93 15.68
N TRP A 8 -15.60 5.33 15.09
CA TRP A 8 -15.52 4.73 13.77
C TRP A 8 -15.86 5.78 12.71
N SER A 9 -15.00 5.91 11.71
CA SER A 9 -15.34 6.68 10.51
C SER A 9 -16.42 5.95 9.70
N PRO A 10 -17.39 6.65 9.10
CA PRO A 10 -18.33 6.03 8.16
C PRO A 10 -17.67 5.66 6.82
N GLN A 11 -16.42 6.09 6.58
CA GLN A 11 -15.69 5.75 5.37
C GLN A 11 -15.26 4.29 5.37
N SER A 12 -15.20 3.70 4.19
CA SER A 12 -14.52 2.44 3.97
C SER A 12 -13.01 2.67 3.82
N ALA A 13 -12.22 1.71 4.31
CA ALA A 13 -10.79 1.64 4.08
C ALA A 13 -10.46 0.41 3.23
N MET A 14 -9.52 0.54 2.29
CA MET A 14 -9.03 -0.57 1.48
C MET A 14 -7.51 -0.47 1.34
N THR A 15 -6.83 -1.62 1.38
CA THR A 15 -5.38 -1.70 1.34
C THR A 15 -4.88 -2.66 0.26
N VAL A 16 -3.80 -2.29 -0.41
CA VAL A 16 -3.08 -3.12 -1.38
C VAL A 16 -1.63 -3.27 -0.95
N VAL A 17 -1.20 -4.52 -0.78
CA VAL A 17 0.20 -4.83 -0.49
C VAL A 17 1.00 -4.88 -1.78
N MET A 18 2.14 -4.18 -1.80
CA MET A 18 3.16 -4.28 -2.84
C MET A 18 4.31 -5.16 -2.32
N ALA A 19 4.75 -6.11 -3.13
CA ALA A 19 5.74 -7.12 -2.77
C ALA A 19 6.91 -7.16 -3.74
N SER A 20 8.07 -7.60 -3.24
CA SER A 20 9.30 -7.81 -3.99
C SER A 20 9.16 -9.00 -4.94
N ARG A 21 9.68 -8.89 -6.16
CA ARG A 21 9.72 -10.00 -7.13
C ARG A 21 10.20 -11.30 -6.48
N GLY A 22 9.45 -12.38 -6.68
CA GLY A 22 9.77 -13.72 -6.19
C GLY A 22 9.07 -14.11 -4.87
N TYR A 23 8.54 -13.15 -4.10
CA TYR A 23 7.69 -13.45 -2.95
C TYR A 23 6.48 -14.33 -3.35
N PRO A 24 6.11 -15.38 -2.57
CA PRO A 24 6.59 -15.73 -1.23
C PRO A 24 7.86 -16.60 -1.17
N GLY A 25 8.47 -16.90 -2.32
CA GLY A 25 9.77 -17.60 -2.41
C GLY A 25 10.96 -16.66 -2.21
N GLU A 26 12.07 -16.95 -2.89
CA GLU A 26 13.27 -16.10 -2.85
C GLU A 26 13.02 -14.73 -3.49
N TYR A 27 13.53 -13.68 -2.87
CA TYR A 27 13.40 -12.30 -3.35
C TYR A 27 14.67 -11.50 -3.07
N GLU A 28 14.88 -10.47 -3.88
CA GLU A 28 15.99 -9.53 -3.73
C GLU A 28 15.58 -8.38 -2.78
N SER A 29 16.56 -7.86 -2.03
CA SER A 29 16.44 -6.66 -1.21
C SER A 29 17.41 -5.58 -1.70
N GLY A 30 17.20 -4.32 -1.28
CA GLY A 30 18.04 -3.20 -1.67
C GLY A 30 17.58 -2.51 -2.96
N VAL A 31 16.39 -2.82 -3.47
CA VAL A 31 15.82 -2.17 -4.64
C VAL A 31 15.21 -0.83 -4.25
N GLU A 32 15.57 0.24 -4.94
CA GLU A 32 15.07 1.58 -4.67
C GLU A 32 13.54 1.70 -4.83
N ILE A 33 12.92 2.38 -3.87
CA ILE A 33 11.49 2.67 -3.81
C ILE A 33 11.27 4.16 -4.02
N THR A 34 10.49 4.53 -5.03
CA THR A 34 10.14 5.92 -5.35
C THR A 34 8.63 6.14 -5.37
N GLY A 35 8.18 7.40 -5.37
CA GLY A 35 6.78 7.78 -5.55
C GLY A 35 5.88 7.67 -4.30
N ILE A 36 6.46 7.48 -3.11
CA ILE A 36 5.70 7.50 -1.84
C ILE A 36 5.03 8.86 -1.62
N ALA A 37 5.75 9.95 -1.87
CA ALA A 37 5.20 11.30 -1.74
C ALA A 37 4.03 11.55 -2.70
N ASP A 38 4.11 11.03 -3.92
CA ASP A 38 3.06 11.15 -4.94
C ASP A 38 1.79 10.36 -4.56
N ALA A 39 1.95 9.20 -3.91
CA ALA A 39 0.82 8.46 -3.34
C ALA A 39 0.20 9.24 -2.15
N ALA A 40 1.03 9.81 -1.28
CA ALA A 40 0.56 10.61 -0.15
C ALA A 40 -0.19 11.88 -0.60
N ALA A 41 0.26 12.53 -1.68
CA ALA A 41 -0.43 13.68 -2.28
C ALA A 41 -1.82 13.34 -2.86
N ARG A 42 -2.17 12.05 -2.96
CA ARG A 42 -3.49 11.54 -3.35
C ARG A 42 -4.27 10.99 -2.15
N ASP A 43 -3.99 11.48 -0.94
CA ASP A 43 -4.62 11.08 0.31
C ASP A 43 -4.48 9.57 0.63
N CYS A 44 -3.45 8.91 0.10
CA CYS A 44 -3.14 7.53 0.45
C CYS A 44 -2.20 7.47 1.66
N LEU A 45 -2.48 6.54 2.57
CA LEU A 45 -1.60 6.16 3.66
C LEU A 45 -0.67 5.04 3.18
N VAL A 46 0.65 5.26 3.25
CA VAL A 46 1.66 4.26 2.92
C VAL A 46 2.23 3.67 4.20
N PHE A 47 1.90 2.42 4.47
CA PHE A 47 2.42 1.68 5.61
C PHE A 47 3.64 0.87 5.20
N HIS A 48 4.78 1.19 5.78
CA HIS A 48 6.03 0.49 5.56
C HIS A 48 6.02 -0.88 6.23
N ALA A 49 6.49 -1.91 5.52
CA ALA A 49 6.74 -3.24 6.06
C ALA A 49 8.22 -3.59 5.86
N GLY A 50 8.57 -4.34 4.81
CA GLY A 50 9.95 -4.63 4.42
C GLY A 50 10.60 -3.48 3.66
N THR A 51 10.84 -2.35 4.32
CA THR A 51 11.62 -1.22 3.76
C THR A 51 12.74 -0.81 4.72
N LYS A 52 13.83 -0.25 4.20
CA LYS A 52 14.87 0.40 5.00
C LYS A 52 15.43 1.62 4.28
N TRP A 53 16.01 2.55 5.04
CA TRP A 53 16.89 3.57 4.47
C TRP A 53 18.27 2.96 4.20
N MET A 54 18.82 3.22 3.03
CA MET A 54 20.19 2.93 2.64
C MET A 54 20.76 4.22 2.05
N ASP A 55 21.60 4.89 2.83
CA ASP A 55 21.98 6.28 2.61
C ASP A 55 20.70 7.15 2.48
N ASP A 56 20.62 8.02 1.48
CA ASP A 56 19.46 8.91 1.25
C ASP A 56 18.34 8.26 0.41
N ARG A 57 18.35 6.92 0.27
CA ARG A 57 17.36 6.20 -0.53
C ARG A 57 16.56 5.23 0.31
N LEU A 58 15.26 5.19 0.09
CA LEU A 58 14.41 4.15 0.63
C LEU A 58 14.48 2.93 -0.28
N VAL A 59 14.75 1.75 0.29
CA VAL A 59 14.91 0.50 -0.46
C VAL A 59 14.07 -0.64 0.12
N THR A 60 13.81 -1.66 -0.70
CA THR A 60 13.18 -2.92 -0.26
C THR A 60 14.07 -3.66 0.74
N ALA A 61 13.44 -4.30 1.72
CA ALA A 61 14.11 -5.07 2.79
C ALA A 61 13.29 -6.27 3.25
N GLY A 62 12.39 -6.77 2.40
CA GLY A 62 11.52 -7.90 2.71
C GLY A 62 10.63 -8.29 1.54
N GLY A 63 9.94 -9.43 1.70
CA GLY A 63 9.04 -9.97 0.69
C GLY A 63 7.79 -9.10 0.49
N ARG A 64 7.07 -8.80 1.58
CA ARG A 64 6.04 -7.74 1.61
C ARG A 64 6.73 -6.41 1.92
N VAL A 65 6.68 -5.47 0.99
CA VAL A 65 7.46 -4.23 1.05
C VAL A 65 6.68 -3.14 1.76
N LEU A 66 5.47 -2.85 1.27
CA LEU A 66 4.61 -1.80 1.82
C LEU A 66 3.14 -2.07 1.50
N ALA A 67 2.26 -1.37 2.19
CA ALA A 67 0.82 -1.39 1.93
C ALA A 67 0.31 0.02 1.65
N VAL A 68 -0.39 0.19 0.53
CA VAL A 68 -1.04 1.46 0.17
C VAL A 68 -2.50 1.35 0.57
N THR A 69 -2.92 2.22 1.48
CA THR A 69 -4.27 2.25 2.01
C THR A 69 -4.93 3.56 1.63
N ALA A 70 -6.16 3.49 1.16
CA ALA A 70 -6.97 4.67 0.90
C ALA A 70 -8.33 4.56 1.56
N LEU A 71 -8.91 5.72 1.85
CA LEU A 71 -10.27 5.86 2.32
C LEU A 71 -11.20 6.22 1.15
N GLY A 72 -12.48 5.92 1.32
CA GLY A 72 -13.53 6.34 0.40
C GLY A 72 -14.91 6.21 1.04
N ALA A 73 -15.90 6.94 0.55
CA ALA A 73 -17.28 6.82 1.06
C ALA A 73 -17.94 5.47 0.76
N SER A 74 -17.30 4.62 -0.04
CA SER A 74 -17.68 3.21 -0.25
C SER A 74 -16.43 2.36 -0.46
N LEU A 75 -16.56 1.03 -0.31
CA LEU A 75 -15.47 0.10 -0.57
C LEU A 75 -14.96 0.21 -2.02
N ARG A 76 -15.86 0.44 -2.98
CA ARG A 76 -15.49 0.67 -4.39
C ARG A 76 -14.59 1.90 -4.55
N MET A 77 -14.95 3.02 -3.92
CA MET A 77 -14.14 4.24 -4.00
C MET A 77 -12.81 4.09 -3.28
N ALA A 78 -12.80 3.45 -2.10
CA ALA A 78 -11.56 3.15 -1.38
C ALA A 78 -10.62 2.28 -2.23
N ALA A 79 -11.15 1.27 -2.93
CA ALA A 79 -10.37 0.42 -3.83
C ALA A 79 -9.79 1.21 -5.03
N VAL A 80 -10.61 2.04 -5.68
CA VAL A 80 -10.16 2.91 -6.78
C VAL A 80 -9.02 3.82 -6.30
N ASN A 81 -9.20 4.49 -5.16
CA ASN A 81 -8.20 5.39 -4.59
C ASN A 81 -6.90 4.66 -4.25
N ALA A 82 -6.98 3.48 -3.61
CA ALA A 82 -5.80 2.69 -3.27
C ALA A 82 -5.03 2.27 -4.52
N TYR A 83 -5.70 1.80 -5.57
CA TYR A 83 -5.03 1.47 -6.83
C TYR A 83 -4.44 2.69 -7.55
N HIS A 84 -5.02 3.89 -7.41
CA HIS A 84 -4.39 5.12 -7.89
C HIS A 84 -3.10 5.44 -7.13
N GLY A 85 -3.09 5.26 -5.81
CA GLY A 85 -1.88 5.40 -4.98
C GLY A 85 -0.80 4.39 -5.33
N VAL A 86 -1.16 3.11 -5.47
CA VAL A 86 -0.23 2.03 -5.87
C VAL A 86 0.47 2.35 -7.19
N LYS A 87 -0.25 2.95 -8.16
CA LYS A 87 0.32 3.35 -9.46
C LYS A 87 1.36 4.46 -9.37
N GLN A 88 1.46 5.17 -8.25
CA GLN A 88 2.49 6.19 -8.07
C GLN A 88 3.79 5.59 -7.53
N ILE A 89 3.72 4.47 -6.81
CA ILE A 89 4.87 3.86 -6.15
C ILE A 89 5.58 2.90 -7.10
N HIS A 90 6.90 3.00 -7.18
CA HIS A 90 7.71 2.18 -8.07
C HIS A 90 8.91 1.59 -7.34
N PHE A 91 9.18 0.32 -7.62
CA PHE A 91 10.46 -0.34 -7.39
C PHE A 91 10.58 -1.49 -8.39
N ASN A 92 11.82 -1.81 -8.81
CA ASN A 92 12.03 -2.86 -9.81
C ASN A 92 11.46 -4.20 -9.31
N GLY A 93 10.65 -4.85 -10.14
CA GLY A 93 10.02 -6.12 -9.78
C GLY A 93 8.85 -6.01 -8.79
N ALA A 94 8.34 -4.79 -8.52
CA ALA A 94 7.12 -4.61 -7.74
C ALA A 94 5.96 -5.41 -8.34
N HIS A 95 5.30 -6.19 -7.50
CA HIS A 95 4.06 -6.85 -7.87
C HIS A 95 3.01 -6.69 -6.77
N TYR A 96 1.75 -6.64 -7.19
CA TYR A 96 0.60 -6.53 -6.32
C TYR A 96 -0.62 -7.14 -7.03
N ARG A 97 -1.58 -7.60 -6.24
CA ARG A 97 -2.86 -8.08 -6.77
C ARG A 97 -3.69 -6.92 -7.29
N LYS A 98 -4.39 -7.13 -8.41
CA LYS A 98 -5.27 -6.13 -9.06
C LYS A 98 -6.76 -6.35 -8.76
N ASP A 99 -7.07 -7.32 -7.90
CA ASP A 99 -8.41 -7.83 -7.64
C ASP A 99 -8.78 -7.83 -6.15
N ILE A 100 -8.00 -7.16 -5.31
CA ILE A 100 -8.41 -6.89 -3.92
C ILE A 100 -9.73 -6.11 -3.94
N ALA A 101 -10.70 -6.58 -3.15
CA ALA A 101 -12.11 -6.15 -3.13
C ALA A 101 -12.97 -6.48 -4.38
N HIS A 102 -12.45 -7.23 -5.37
CA HIS A 102 -13.21 -7.54 -6.59
C HIS A 102 -14.46 -8.42 -6.36
N GLN A 103 -14.49 -9.25 -5.31
CA GLN A 103 -15.64 -10.12 -5.00
C GLN A 103 -16.81 -9.39 -4.34
N TYR A 104 -16.63 -8.15 -3.86
CA TYR A 104 -17.72 -7.31 -3.35
C TYR A 104 -18.47 -6.65 -4.53
N ARG A 105 -18.92 -7.47 -5.47
CA ARG A 105 -19.47 -7.11 -6.78
C ARG A 105 -20.94 -6.63 -6.75
N SER A 106 -21.45 -6.23 -5.59
CA SER A 106 -22.80 -5.69 -5.44
C SER A 106 -22.73 -4.19 -5.11
N PHE A 107 -22.52 -3.38 -6.15
CA PHE A 107 -22.91 -1.97 -6.20
C PHE A 107 -23.41 -1.68 -7.60
#